data_AF-A0A967GUY5-F1
#
_entry.id   AF-A0A967GUY5-F1
#
_cell.length_a   1.000
_cell.length_b   1.000
_cell.length_c   1.000
_cell.angle_alpha   90.00
_cell.angle_beta   90.00
_cell.angle_gamma   90.00
#
_symmetry.space_group_name_H-M   'P 1'
#
loop_
_entity.id
_entity.type
_entity.pdbx_description
1 polymer ?
#
loop_
_entity_poly.entity_id
_entity_poly.type
_entity_poly.pdbx_seq_one_letter_code
_entity_poly.pdbx_strand_id
1 'polypeptide(L)'
;DQEKMSAGLGRLMEEDPTFVVKTDEETGQTIISGMGELHLEVIIDRLRREFSVEANVGKPQIAYRETISERADGEGILKKQTGGRGQYGHVILDVAPNQKGAGLTTKSLVVGGSIPKEYMNAVMTGVEEAMTNGVVAGYPVVDVHVNVTDGSSHDVDSNENAFKMAAIFAMKDAFRKARPILLEPIMDVEVTTPENHQGDIMGDLNRRRGHIEEIGTKGNVAIVKARVPLAEMFGYSTDVRTISSGRASYTMEPASFDPVPQNIVEAICKERGTIVAA
;
A
#
# COMPACT_ATOMS: atom_id res chain seq x y z
N ASP A 1 -16.15 -22.99 0.68
CA ASP A 1 -16.90 -21.82 0.14
C ASP A 1 -16.15 -21.00 -0.90
N GLN A 2 -14.83 -20.83 -0.79
CA GLN A 2 -14.04 -20.05 -1.75
C GLN A 2 -14.14 -20.55 -3.20
N GLU A 3 -14.06 -21.87 -3.45
CA GLU A 3 -14.23 -22.42 -4.81
C GLU A 3 -15.65 -22.24 -5.36
N LYS A 4 -16.68 -22.33 -4.50
CA LYS A 4 -18.08 -22.08 -4.87
C LYS A 4 -18.30 -20.60 -5.19
N MET A 5 -17.66 -19.71 -4.44
CA MET A 5 -17.67 -18.27 -4.67
C MET A 5 -17.01 -17.94 -6.02
N SER A 6 -15.81 -18.46 -6.30
CA SER A 6 -15.12 -18.24 -7.57
C SER A 6 -15.90 -18.79 -8.76
N ALA A 7 -16.51 -19.98 -8.63
CA ALA A 7 -17.36 -20.56 -9.66
C ALA A 7 -18.65 -19.75 -9.89
N GLY A 8 -19.28 -19.25 -8.82
CA GLY A 8 -20.49 -18.43 -8.90
C GLY A 8 -20.22 -17.06 -9.51
N LEU A 9 -19.12 -16.41 -9.10
CA LEU A 9 -18.66 -15.15 -9.66
C LEU A 9 -18.30 -15.29 -11.15
N GLY A 10 -17.63 -16.38 -11.54
CA GLY A 10 -17.31 -16.66 -12.93
C GLY A 10 -18.56 -16.78 -13.82
N ARG A 11 -19.59 -17.49 -13.37
CA ARG A 11 -20.87 -17.58 -14.11
C ARG A 11 -21.59 -16.24 -14.21
N LEU A 12 -21.58 -15.44 -13.14
CA LEU A 12 -22.19 -14.12 -13.15
C LEU A 12 -21.46 -13.15 -14.10
N MET A 13 -20.13 -13.28 -14.24
CA MET A 13 -19.36 -12.53 -15.24
C MET A 13 -19.69 -12.95 -16.68
N GLU A 14 -20.00 -14.23 -16.93
CA GLU A 14 -20.44 -14.69 -18.26
C GLU A 14 -21.84 -14.17 -18.62
N GLU A 15 -22.72 -14.01 -17.63
CA GLU A 15 -24.07 -13.48 -17.83
C GLU A 15 -24.10 -11.95 -17.99
N ASP A 16 -23.28 -11.22 -17.22
CA ASP A 16 -23.20 -9.76 -17.29
C ASP A 16 -21.75 -9.29 -17.54
N PRO A 17 -21.42 -8.86 -18.77
CA PRO A 17 -20.07 -8.38 -19.11
C PRO A 17 -19.70 -7.04 -18.44
N THR A 18 -20.65 -6.36 -17.79
CA THR A 18 -20.40 -5.14 -17.02
C THR A 18 -19.95 -5.41 -15.60
N PHE A 19 -20.04 -6.67 -15.16
CA PHE A 19 -19.54 -7.13 -13.88
C PHE A 19 -18.10 -7.61 -14.02
N VAL A 20 -17.20 -7.01 -13.25
CA VAL A 20 -15.78 -7.35 -13.27
C VAL A 20 -15.35 -7.83 -11.90
N VAL A 21 -14.72 -9.00 -11.87
CA VAL A 21 -14.14 -9.57 -10.65
C VAL A 21 -12.63 -9.55 -10.80
N LYS A 22 -11.95 -8.97 -9.81
CA LYS A 22 -10.50 -8.98 -9.71
C LYS A 22 -10.11 -9.50 -8.34
N THR A 23 -9.18 -10.45 -8.30
CA THR A 23 -8.55 -10.85 -7.05
C THR A 23 -7.33 -9.97 -6.83
N ASP A 24 -7.27 -9.34 -5.67
CA ASP A 24 -6.14 -8.52 -5.24
C ASP A 24 -5.06 -9.43 -4.64
N GLU A 25 -3.86 -9.42 -5.22
CA GLU A 25 -2.77 -10.32 -4.83
C GLU A 25 -2.10 -9.89 -3.51
N GLU A 26 -2.20 -8.62 -3.11
CA GLU A 26 -1.59 -8.12 -1.88
C GLU A 26 -2.45 -8.42 -0.64
N THR A 27 -3.77 -8.31 -0.79
CA THR A 27 -4.73 -8.52 0.32
C THR A 27 -5.39 -9.90 0.30
N GLY A 28 -5.30 -10.63 -0.83
CA GLY A 28 -6.01 -11.89 -1.04
C GLY A 28 -7.53 -11.71 -1.14
N GLN A 29 -8.02 -10.48 -1.27
CA GLN A 29 -9.46 -10.17 -1.34
C GLN A 29 -9.96 -10.25 -2.79
N THR A 30 -11.19 -10.74 -2.95
CA THR A 30 -11.88 -10.69 -4.23
C THR A 30 -12.67 -9.38 -4.32
N ILE A 31 -12.22 -8.47 -5.17
CA ILE A 31 -12.84 -7.19 -5.45
C ILE A 31 -13.85 -7.38 -6.59
N ILE A 32 -15.10 -7.03 -6.31
CA ILE A 32 -16.18 -7.03 -7.29
C ILE A 32 -16.47 -5.59 -7.72
N SER A 33 -16.60 -5.37 -9.02
CA SER A 33 -16.90 -4.06 -9.63
C SER A 33 -18.17 -4.16 -10.45
N GLY A 34 -19.05 -3.18 -10.31
CA GLY A 34 -20.31 -3.11 -11.03
C GLY A 34 -20.74 -1.67 -11.32
N MET A 35 -21.77 -1.52 -12.15
CA MET A 35 -22.26 -0.21 -12.63
C MET A 35 -22.88 0.70 -11.56
N GLY A 36 -23.08 0.20 -10.35
CA GLY A 36 -23.64 0.96 -9.23
C GLY A 36 -23.95 0.08 -8.02
N GLU A 37 -24.35 0.71 -6.93
CA GLU A 37 -24.66 0.05 -5.65
C GLU A 37 -25.78 -0.99 -5.79
N LEU A 38 -26.89 -0.64 -6.43
CA LEU A 38 -28.00 -1.57 -6.68
C LEU A 38 -27.55 -2.80 -7.49
N HIS A 39 -26.63 -2.62 -8.44
CA HIS A 39 -26.11 -3.73 -9.23
C HIS A 39 -25.33 -4.70 -8.33
N LEU A 40 -24.47 -4.17 -7.46
CA LEU A 40 -23.72 -4.99 -6.50
C LEU A 40 -24.64 -5.71 -5.51
N GLU A 41 -25.69 -5.05 -5.00
CA GLU A 41 -26.66 -5.67 -4.09
C GLU A 41 -27.39 -6.85 -4.72
N VAL A 42 -27.86 -6.69 -5.97
CA VAL A 42 -28.54 -7.76 -6.71
C VAL A 42 -27.59 -8.94 -6.94
N ILE A 43 -26.31 -8.68 -7.25
CA ILE A 43 -25.30 -9.74 -7.42
C ILE A 43 -25.05 -10.49 -6.11
N ILE A 44 -24.96 -9.78 -4.98
CA ILE A 44 -24.77 -10.40 -3.66
C ILE A 44 -25.99 -11.27 -3.29
N ASP A 45 -27.21 -10.80 -3.56
CA ASP A 45 -28.44 -11.57 -3.33
C ASP A 45 -28.52 -12.81 -4.24
N ARG A 46 -28.14 -12.69 -5.52
CA ARG A 46 -28.03 -13.83 -6.44
C ARG A 46 -26.99 -14.85 -5.98
N LEU A 47 -25.80 -14.40 -5.57
CA LEU A 47 -24.76 -15.30 -5.00
C LEU A 47 -25.28 -16.07 -3.78
N ARG A 48 -26.02 -15.41 -2.90
CA ARG A 48 -26.61 -16.05 -1.71
C ARG A 48 -27.70 -17.04 -2.08
N ARG A 49 -28.60 -16.70 -3.02
CA ARG A 49 -29.73 -17.55 -3.39
C ARG A 49 -29.35 -18.73 -4.29
N GLU A 50 -28.57 -18.47 -5.33
CA GLU A 50 -28.25 -19.47 -6.36
C GLU A 50 -27.10 -20.39 -5.95
N PHE A 51 -26.09 -19.85 -5.24
CA PHE A 51 -24.88 -20.59 -4.89
C PHE A 51 -24.78 -20.92 -3.39
N SER A 52 -25.72 -20.42 -2.57
CA SER A 52 -25.73 -20.61 -1.10
C SER A 52 -24.39 -20.20 -0.44
N VAL A 53 -23.76 -19.14 -0.95
CA VAL A 53 -22.50 -18.61 -0.43
C VAL A 53 -22.78 -17.45 0.52
N GLU A 54 -22.41 -17.60 1.78
CA GLU A 54 -22.37 -16.49 2.74
C GLU A 54 -21.04 -15.74 2.61
N ALA A 55 -21.06 -14.63 1.89
CA ALA A 55 -19.93 -13.72 1.77
C ALA A 55 -20.11 -12.51 2.70
N ASN A 56 -19.02 -12.13 3.40
CA ASN A 56 -18.93 -10.87 4.12
C ASN A 56 -18.61 -9.76 3.12
N VAL A 57 -19.44 -8.72 3.12
CA VAL A 57 -19.28 -7.56 2.25
C VAL A 57 -18.71 -6.43 3.10
N GLY A 58 -17.65 -5.81 2.61
CA GLY A 58 -16.98 -4.71 3.29
C GLY A 58 -16.29 -3.80 2.29
N LYS A 59 -15.72 -2.70 2.79
CA LYS A 59 -14.89 -1.82 1.98
C LYS A 59 -13.62 -2.59 1.57
N PRO A 60 -13.17 -2.47 0.30
CA PRO A 60 -11.90 -3.05 -0.10
C PRO A 60 -10.77 -2.46 0.74
N GLN A 61 -9.81 -3.30 1.14
CA GLN A 61 -8.62 -2.78 1.81
C GLN A 61 -7.79 -1.96 0.83
N ILE A 62 -7.30 -0.82 1.31
CA ILE A 62 -6.45 0.07 0.54
C ILE A 62 -5.01 -0.39 0.75
N ALA A 63 -4.28 -0.55 -0.35
CA ALA A 63 -2.85 -0.79 -0.34
C ALA A 63 -2.11 0.49 0.07
N TYR A 64 -2.06 0.75 1.39
CA TYR A 64 -1.14 1.75 1.93
C TYR A 64 0.29 1.28 1.77
N ARG A 65 1.21 2.23 1.70
CA ARG A 65 2.65 1.97 1.67
C ARG A 65 3.32 2.76 2.77
N GLU A 66 4.49 2.31 3.22
CA GLU A 66 5.29 3.06 4.18
C GLU A 66 6.52 3.65 3.47
N THR A 67 6.99 4.80 3.93
CA THR A 67 8.29 5.34 3.53
C THR A 67 8.95 6.01 4.73
N ILE A 68 10.18 6.46 4.57
CA ILE A 68 10.91 7.21 5.59
C ILE A 68 11.07 8.66 5.17
N SER A 69 11.20 9.55 6.15
CA SER A 69 11.41 10.98 5.88
C SER A 69 12.83 11.44 6.19
N GLU A 70 13.47 10.82 7.16
CA GLU A 70 14.81 11.18 7.62
C GLU A 70 15.79 10.05 7.38
N ARG A 71 17.07 10.40 7.21
CA ARG A 71 18.15 9.43 7.16
C ARG A 71 18.44 8.93 8.58
N ALA A 72 18.56 7.61 8.74
CA ALA A 72 18.89 7.02 10.04
C ALA A 72 19.77 5.78 9.91
N ASP A 73 20.66 5.63 10.89
CA ASP A 73 21.47 4.43 11.06
C ASP A 73 20.75 3.40 11.94
N GLY A 74 20.73 2.16 11.47
CA GLY A 74 20.19 1.00 12.18
C GLY A 74 21.26 -0.04 12.44
N GLU A 75 21.26 -0.57 13.67
CA GLU A 75 22.17 -1.64 14.07
C GLU A 75 21.35 -2.90 14.38
N GLY A 76 21.75 -4.01 13.77
CA GLY A 76 21.11 -5.31 13.94
C GLY A 76 22.10 -6.35 14.38
N ILE A 77 21.96 -6.82 15.61
CA ILE A 77 22.77 -7.91 16.18
C ILE A 77 21.86 -9.11 16.45
N LEU A 78 22.21 -10.25 15.87
CA LEU A 78 21.64 -11.55 16.24
C LEU A 78 22.72 -12.42 16.88
N LYS A 79 22.53 -12.77 18.16
CA LYS A 79 23.32 -13.75 18.89
C LYS A 79 22.38 -14.81 19.44
N LYS A 80 22.34 -15.99 18.81
CA LYS A 80 21.58 -17.15 19.28
C LYS A 80 22.51 -18.34 19.47
N GLN A 81 22.51 -18.88 20.69
CA GLN A 81 23.29 -20.07 21.04
C GLN A 81 22.31 -21.17 21.45
N THR A 82 21.83 -21.94 20.47
CA THR A 82 20.87 -23.02 20.70
C THR A 82 21.59 -24.37 20.73
N GLY A 83 22.26 -24.70 21.83
CA GLY A 83 22.78 -26.07 22.13
C GLY A 83 23.64 -26.78 21.05
N GLY A 84 24.04 -26.08 19.98
CA GLY A 84 24.67 -26.58 18.75
C GLY A 84 25.39 -25.42 18.03
N ARG A 85 25.54 -25.45 16.69
CA ARG A 85 26.21 -24.36 15.92
C ARG A 85 25.61 -23.00 16.30
N GLY A 86 26.45 -22.06 16.73
CA GLY A 86 26.04 -20.71 17.05
C GLY A 86 25.47 -20.00 15.82
N GLN A 87 24.60 -19.03 16.07
CA GLN A 87 24.14 -18.08 15.08
C GLN A 87 24.59 -16.69 15.51
N TYR A 88 25.55 -16.15 14.78
CA TYR A 88 26.06 -14.81 14.95
C TYR A 88 25.91 -14.03 13.62
N GLY A 89 25.32 -12.85 13.70
CA GLY A 89 25.28 -11.90 12.61
C GLY A 89 25.18 -10.49 13.16
N HIS A 90 25.99 -9.59 12.65
CA HIS A 90 25.94 -8.18 12.99
C HIS A 90 26.03 -7.35 11.71
N VAL A 91 25.05 -6.48 11.49
CA VAL A 91 24.96 -5.62 10.32
C VAL A 91 24.60 -4.20 10.79
N ILE A 92 25.33 -3.24 10.26
CA ILE A 92 25.04 -1.80 10.39
C ILE A 92 24.60 -1.30 9.02
N LEU A 93 23.41 -0.71 9.00
CA LEU A 93 22.78 -0.18 7.81
C LEU A 93 22.53 1.31 8.00
N ASP A 94 22.79 2.07 6.95
CA ASP A 94 22.38 3.46 6.85
C ASP A 94 21.21 3.53 5.85
N VAL A 95 20.07 4.03 6.31
CA VAL A 95 18.84 4.05 5.54
C VAL A 95 18.47 5.50 5.25
N ALA A 96 18.25 5.84 3.98
CA ALA A 96 17.89 7.18 3.54
C ALA A 96 16.66 7.13 2.61
N PRO A 97 15.80 8.16 2.62
CA PRO A 97 14.69 8.25 1.67
C PRO A 97 15.21 8.33 0.23
N ASN A 98 14.56 7.63 -0.68
CA ASN A 98 14.83 7.70 -2.11
C ASN A 98 13.86 8.67 -2.81
N GLN A 99 14.11 8.98 -4.08
CA GLN A 99 13.14 9.73 -4.88
C GLN A 99 11.85 8.91 -5.06
N LYS A 100 10.69 9.59 -5.07
CA LYS A 100 9.38 8.96 -5.27
C LYS A 100 9.39 8.12 -6.56
N GLY A 101 9.08 6.82 -6.44
CA GLY A 101 9.03 5.89 -7.56
C GLY A 101 10.39 5.28 -7.98
N ALA A 102 11.48 5.57 -7.27
CA ALA A 102 12.78 4.94 -7.52
C ALA A 102 12.91 3.55 -6.85
N GLY A 103 11.97 3.18 -5.98
CA GLY A 103 11.93 1.86 -5.35
C GLY A 103 13.08 1.62 -4.38
N LEU A 104 13.43 0.34 -4.17
CA LEU A 104 14.56 -0.05 -3.33
C LEU A 104 15.87 0.11 -4.10
N THR A 105 16.80 0.90 -3.55
CA THR A 105 18.18 0.95 -4.05
C THR A 105 19.12 0.53 -2.93
N THR A 106 19.85 -0.56 -3.13
CA THR A 106 20.88 -1.01 -2.20
C THR A 106 22.27 -0.62 -2.70
N LYS A 107 23.11 -0.11 -1.81
CA LYS A 107 24.54 0.09 -2.06
C LYS A 107 25.34 -0.55 -0.94
N SER A 108 26.47 -1.12 -1.31
CA SER A 108 27.42 -1.62 -0.33
C SER A 108 28.62 -0.72 -0.25
N LEU A 109 28.85 -0.23 0.95
CA LEU A 109 30.00 0.57 1.33
C LEU A 109 30.90 -0.19 2.30
N VAL A 110 30.73 -1.53 2.42
CA VAL A 110 31.49 -2.37 3.35
C VAL A 110 32.99 -2.22 3.09
N VAL A 111 33.70 -1.64 4.05
CA VAL A 111 35.15 -1.44 4.00
C VAL A 111 35.84 -2.56 4.76
N GLY A 112 36.87 -3.19 4.18
CA GLY A 112 37.76 -4.10 4.94
C GLY A 112 37.34 -5.57 5.05
N GLY A 113 36.24 -5.98 4.41
CA GLY A 113 35.85 -7.39 4.37
C GLY A 113 35.21 -7.92 5.66
N SER A 114 34.69 -7.03 6.52
CA SER A 114 33.98 -7.37 7.76
C SER A 114 32.75 -8.27 7.54
N ILE A 115 32.22 -8.28 6.31
CA ILE A 115 31.22 -9.22 5.84
C ILE A 115 31.76 -9.93 4.59
N PRO A 116 31.98 -11.26 4.64
CA PRO A 116 32.29 -12.05 3.45
C PRO A 116 31.26 -11.84 2.34
N LYS A 117 31.71 -11.73 1.08
CA LYS A 117 30.84 -11.52 -0.09
C LYS A 117 29.76 -12.60 -0.24
N GLU A 118 30.01 -13.80 0.30
CA GLU A 118 29.06 -14.92 0.32
C GLU A 118 27.80 -14.59 1.14
N TYR A 119 27.93 -13.87 2.26
CA TYR A 119 26.80 -13.49 3.12
C TYR A 119 26.08 -12.22 2.64
N MET A 120 26.68 -11.50 1.71
CA MET A 120 26.16 -10.22 1.22
C MET A 120 24.82 -10.38 0.50
N ASN A 121 24.65 -11.48 -0.26
CA ASN A 121 23.37 -11.81 -0.88
C ASN A 121 22.30 -12.08 0.18
N ALA A 122 22.64 -12.78 1.27
CA ALA A 122 21.71 -13.06 2.36
C ALA A 122 21.28 -11.77 3.11
N VAL A 123 22.19 -10.79 3.24
CA VAL A 123 21.85 -9.45 3.76
C VAL A 123 20.88 -8.73 2.82
N MET A 124 21.11 -8.74 1.50
CA MET A 124 20.18 -8.11 0.55
C MET A 124 18.79 -8.75 0.58
N THR A 125 18.70 -10.09 0.59
CA THR A 125 17.42 -10.79 0.75
C THR A 125 16.76 -10.45 2.09
N GLY A 126 17.54 -10.27 3.16
CA GLY A 126 17.02 -9.82 4.45
C GLY A 126 16.46 -8.40 4.43
N VAL A 127 17.10 -7.49 3.69
CA VAL A 127 16.61 -6.11 3.47
C VAL A 127 15.31 -6.14 2.67
N GLU A 128 15.24 -6.92 1.59
CA GLU A 128 14.01 -7.08 0.78
C GLU A 128 12.85 -7.62 1.62
N GLU A 129 13.08 -8.66 2.44
CA GLU A 129 12.04 -9.19 3.33
C GLU A 129 11.63 -8.21 4.43
N ALA A 130 12.56 -7.42 4.93
CA ALA A 130 12.26 -6.38 5.91
C ALA A 130 11.38 -5.28 5.31
N MET A 131 11.49 -5.03 4.01
CA MET A 131 10.65 -4.04 3.33
C MET A 131 9.21 -4.51 3.11
N THR A 132 8.95 -5.83 3.07
CA THR A 132 7.57 -6.33 2.99
C THR A 132 6.77 -6.03 4.27
N ASN A 133 7.44 -5.91 5.42
CA ASN A 133 6.80 -5.66 6.71
C ASN A 133 7.28 -4.34 7.34
N GLY A 134 6.55 -3.26 7.08
CA GLY A 134 6.75 -1.95 7.71
C GLY A 134 6.56 -1.95 9.23
N VAL A 135 7.00 -0.87 9.87
CA VAL A 135 7.01 -0.73 11.34
C VAL A 135 5.75 -0.04 11.86
N VAL A 136 5.08 0.79 11.05
CA VAL A 136 3.96 1.62 11.51
C VAL A 136 2.65 0.85 11.53
N ALA A 137 2.31 0.21 10.40
CA ALA A 137 1.06 -0.53 10.24
C ALA A 137 1.27 -1.85 9.48
N GLY A 138 2.53 -2.26 9.27
CA GLY A 138 2.87 -3.51 8.60
C GLY A 138 2.60 -3.49 7.10
N TYR A 139 2.64 -2.31 6.49
CA TYR A 139 2.53 -2.16 5.04
C TYR A 139 3.91 -2.25 4.37
N PRO A 140 3.96 -2.62 3.08
CA PRO A 140 5.22 -2.66 2.35
C PRO A 140 5.85 -1.26 2.31
N VAL A 141 7.14 -1.20 2.64
CA VAL A 141 7.94 0.02 2.61
C VAL A 141 8.48 0.23 1.20
N VAL A 142 8.34 1.44 0.67
CA VAL A 142 8.80 1.83 -0.67
C VAL A 142 9.67 3.08 -0.61
N ASP A 143 10.42 3.29 -1.70
CA ASP A 143 11.29 4.47 -1.91
C ASP A 143 12.35 4.63 -0.81
N VAL A 144 13.11 3.56 -0.59
CA VAL A 144 14.18 3.51 0.42
C VAL A 144 15.52 3.20 -0.23
N HIS A 145 16.53 3.99 0.13
CA HIS A 145 17.92 3.74 -0.16
C HIS A 145 18.60 3.12 1.06
N VAL A 146 19.23 1.95 0.89
CA VAL A 146 19.93 1.25 1.97
C VAL A 146 21.40 1.13 1.64
N ASN A 147 22.24 1.71 2.50
CA ASN A 147 23.70 1.58 2.47
C ASN A 147 24.13 0.56 3.53
N VAL A 148 24.78 -0.52 3.11
CA VAL A 148 25.46 -1.43 4.04
C VAL A 148 26.83 -0.81 4.35
N THR A 149 26.97 -0.23 5.54
CA THR A 149 28.17 0.51 5.92
C THR A 149 29.21 -0.40 6.57
N ASP A 150 28.78 -1.20 7.54
CA ASP A 150 29.68 -2.07 8.29
C ASP A 150 28.93 -3.29 8.86
N GLY A 151 29.68 -4.22 9.45
CA GLY A 151 29.13 -5.37 10.16
C GLY A 151 30.24 -6.17 10.82
N SER A 152 29.87 -7.21 11.56
CA SER A 152 30.85 -8.16 12.08
C SER A 152 30.41 -9.60 11.87
N SER A 153 31.38 -10.42 11.48
CA SER A 153 31.27 -11.87 11.41
C SER A 153 32.11 -12.54 12.50
N HIS A 154 31.70 -13.74 12.88
CA HIS A 154 32.49 -14.67 13.68
C HIS A 154 32.78 -15.94 12.87
N ASP A 155 34.03 -16.34 12.71
CA ASP A 155 34.42 -17.39 11.74
C ASP A 155 33.75 -18.76 11.96
N VAL A 156 33.38 -19.08 13.20
CA VAL A 156 32.83 -20.40 13.57
C VAL A 156 31.30 -20.41 13.68
N ASP A 157 30.71 -19.26 14.03
CA ASP A 157 29.28 -19.14 14.39
C ASP A 157 28.48 -18.28 13.41
N SER A 158 29.11 -17.76 12.36
CA SER A 158 28.42 -17.02 11.30
C SER A 158 27.62 -17.94 10.41
N ASN A 159 26.40 -17.52 10.06
CA ASN A 159 25.52 -18.24 9.16
C ASN A 159 24.75 -17.26 8.28
N GLU A 160 24.39 -17.66 7.06
CA GLU A 160 23.60 -16.86 6.12
C GLU A 160 22.28 -16.40 6.75
N ASN A 161 21.58 -17.32 7.41
CA ASN A 161 20.33 -17.02 8.12
C ASN A 161 20.52 -16.02 9.26
N ALA A 162 21.70 -16.00 9.90
CA ALA A 162 21.97 -15.07 10.98
C ALA A 162 22.15 -13.64 10.46
N PHE A 163 22.87 -13.48 9.34
CA PHE A 163 23.01 -12.20 8.64
C PHE A 163 21.70 -11.67 8.06
N LYS A 164 20.89 -12.57 7.49
CA LYS A 164 19.54 -12.24 7.01
C LYS A 164 18.67 -11.66 8.13
N MET A 165 18.63 -12.34 9.28
CA MET A 165 17.86 -11.87 10.43
C MET A 165 18.45 -10.58 11.05
N ALA A 166 19.78 -10.47 11.11
CA ALA A 166 20.44 -9.25 11.56
C ALA A 166 20.08 -8.04 10.67
N ALA A 167 20.01 -8.22 9.34
CA ALA A 167 19.55 -7.18 8.42
C ALA A 167 18.10 -6.76 8.69
N ILE A 168 17.20 -7.71 8.97
CA ILE A 168 15.80 -7.40 9.35
C ILE A 168 15.74 -6.59 10.64
N PHE A 169 16.55 -6.91 11.65
CA PHE A 169 16.61 -6.14 12.89
C PHE A 169 17.19 -4.74 12.69
N ALA A 170 18.27 -4.62 11.90
CA ALA A 170 18.88 -3.33 11.56
C ALA A 170 17.89 -2.43 10.83
N MET A 171 17.15 -2.96 9.86
CA MET A 171 16.11 -2.22 9.14
C MET A 171 14.98 -1.76 10.06
N LYS A 172 14.50 -2.62 10.97
CA LYS A 172 13.46 -2.24 11.95
C LYS A 172 13.91 -1.14 12.90
N ASP A 173 15.17 -1.16 13.33
CA ASP A 173 15.74 -0.12 14.18
C ASP A 173 15.92 1.20 13.41
N ALA A 174 16.44 1.13 12.18
CA ALA A 174 16.56 2.28 11.29
C ALA A 174 15.19 2.92 11.03
N PHE A 175 14.16 2.13 10.69
CA PHE A 175 12.82 2.64 10.40
C PHE A 175 12.17 3.33 11.60
N ARG A 176 12.42 2.89 12.83
CA ARG A 176 11.93 3.60 14.03
C ARG A 176 12.56 4.97 14.19
N LYS A 177 13.85 5.10 13.86
CA LYS A 177 14.62 6.34 13.97
C LYS A 177 14.36 7.29 12.78
N ALA A 178 14.04 6.74 11.62
CA ALA A 178 13.90 7.45 10.34
C ALA A 178 12.57 8.20 10.13
N ARG A 179 11.76 8.35 11.19
CA ARG A 179 10.41 8.94 11.16
C ARG A 179 9.56 8.38 10.01
N PRO A 180 9.01 7.17 10.19
CA PRO A 180 8.29 6.49 9.13
C PRO A 180 6.96 7.21 8.86
N ILE A 181 6.63 7.36 7.58
CA ILE A 181 5.44 8.03 7.07
C ILE A 181 4.59 7.00 6.32
N LEU A 182 3.28 7.03 6.57
CA LEU A 182 2.32 6.25 5.80
C LEU A 182 1.95 7.03 4.53
N LEU A 183 1.97 6.33 3.40
CA LEU A 183 1.58 6.83 2.10
C LEU A 183 0.24 6.21 1.69
N GLU A 184 -0.68 7.04 1.22
CA GLU A 184 -1.94 6.62 0.60
C GLU A 184 -1.87 6.77 -0.93
N PRO A 185 -2.52 5.86 -1.69
CA PRO A 185 -2.64 6.01 -3.13
C PRO A 185 -3.59 7.19 -3.46
N ILE A 186 -3.09 8.11 -4.27
CA ILE A 186 -3.82 9.22 -4.85
C ILE A 186 -4.23 8.85 -6.27
N MET A 187 -5.49 9.10 -6.57
CA MET A 187 -6.08 8.90 -7.88
C MET A 187 -6.20 10.24 -8.61
N ASP A 188 -5.78 10.29 -9.86
CA ASP A 188 -6.13 11.35 -10.79
C ASP A 188 -7.56 11.11 -11.24
N VAL A 189 -8.46 11.98 -10.80
CA VAL A 189 -9.89 11.90 -11.08
C VAL A 189 -10.25 12.97 -12.10
N GLU A 190 -10.82 12.53 -13.21
CA GLU A 190 -11.43 13.40 -14.20
C GLU A 190 -12.95 13.29 -14.10
N VAL A 191 -13.62 14.39 -13.76
CA VAL A 191 -15.08 14.46 -13.68
C VAL A 191 -15.60 15.32 -14.82
N THR A 192 -16.44 14.73 -15.65
CA THR A 192 -17.14 15.41 -16.74
C THR A 192 -18.57 15.69 -16.29
N THR A 193 -18.97 16.96 -16.22
CA THR A 193 -20.30 17.39 -15.74
C THR A 193 -20.80 18.59 -16.54
N PRO A 194 -22.11 18.83 -16.67
CA PRO A 194 -22.61 20.10 -17.18
C PRO A 194 -22.16 21.29 -16.30
N GLU A 195 -21.90 22.45 -16.91
CA GLU A 195 -21.40 23.66 -16.22
C GLU A 195 -22.27 24.07 -15.01
N ASN A 196 -23.58 23.83 -15.08
CA ASN A 196 -24.54 24.12 -14.01
C ASN A 196 -24.22 23.44 -12.66
N HIS A 197 -23.55 22.28 -12.66
CA HIS A 197 -23.24 21.50 -11.45
C HIS A 197 -21.73 21.51 -11.14
N GLN A 198 -20.95 22.32 -11.85
CA GLN A 198 -19.50 22.37 -11.67
C GLN A 198 -19.13 22.78 -10.23
N GLY A 199 -19.80 23.80 -9.68
CA GLY A 199 -19.53 24.30 -8.33
C GLY A 199 -19.77 23.26 -7.24
N ASP A 200 -20.85 22.49 -7.37
CA ASP A 200 -21.20 21.45 -6.39
C ASP A 200 -20.20 20.28 -6.43
N ILE A 201 -19.77 19.87 -7.63
CA ILE A 201 -18.74 18.82 -7.81
C ILE A 201 -17.39 19.28 -7.24
N MET A 202 -17.01 20.53 -7.46
CA MET A 202 -15.80 21.10 -6.84
C MET A 202 -15.89 21.11 -5.32
N GLY A 203 -17.07 21.42 -4.77
CA GLY A 203 -17.33 21.38 -3.33
C GLY A 203 -17.19 19.97 -2.75
N ASP A 204 -17.72 18.95 -3.42
CA ASP A 204 -17.60 17.56 -2.98
C ASP A 204 -16.16 17.05 -3.06
N LEU A 205 -15.45 17.33 -4.16
CA LEU A 205 -14.04 17.00 -4.31
C LEU A 205 -13.18 17.61 -3.19
N ASN A 206 -13.42 18.89 -2.85
CA ASN A 206 -12.69 19.55 -1.78
C ASN A 206 -13.03 18.95 -0.40
N ARG A 207 -14.29 18.55 -0.17
CA ARG A 207 -14.70 17.84 1.05
C ARG A 207 -13.98 16.50 1.21
N ARG A 208 -13.68 15.83 0.09
CA ARG A 208 -12.94 14.55 0.02
C ARG A 208 -11.42 14.71 0.04
N ARG A 209 -10.91 15.86 0.50
CA ARG A 209 -9.48 16.21 0.48
C ARG A 209 -8.86 16.20 -0.93
N GLY A 210 -9.70 16.37 -1.95
CA GLY A 210 -9.27 16.45 -3.34
C GLY A 210 -8.58 17.77 -3.63
N HIS A 211 -7.41 17.72 -4.28
CA HIS A 211 -6.74 18.89 -4.80
C HIS A 211 -7.10 19.09 -6.27
N ILE A 212 -7.77 20.18 -6.60
CA ILE A 212 -8.17 20.49 -7.98
C ILE A 212 -6.95 21.04 -8.72
N GLU A 213 -6.53 20.36 -9.79
CA GLU A 213 -5.37 20.77 -10.59
C GLU A 213 -5.81 21.64 -11.77
N GLU A 214 -6.85 21.21 -12.49
CA GLU A 214 -7.28 21.86 -13.72
C GLU A 214 -8.79 21.84 -13.86
N ILE A 215 -9.33 22.93 -14.39
CA ILE A 215 -10.74 23.05 -14.77
C ILE A 215 -10.75 23.41 -16.25
N GLY A 216 -11.20 22.48 -17.08
CA GLY A 216 -11.40 22.67 -18.51
C GLY A 216 -12.88 22.79 -18.84
N THR A 217 -13.25 23.72 -19.72
CA THR A 217 -14.62 23.81 -20.24
C THR A 217 -14.59 23.52 -21.73
N LYS A 218 -15.40 22.54 -22.18
CA LYS A 218 -15.52 22.16 -23.58
C LYS A 218 -16.99 22.23 -24.00
N GLY A 219 -17.38 23.38 -24.55
CA GLY A 219 -18.78 23.64 -24.91
C GLY A 219 -19.65 23.75 -23.66
N ASN A 220 -20.75 22.99 -23.58
CA ASN A 220 -21.66 22.96 -22.42
C ASN A 220 -21.23 21.97 -21.31
N VAL A 221 -20.02 21.42 -21.40
CA VAL A 221 -19.51 20.41 -20.48
C VAL A 221 -18.24 20.91 -19.82
N ALA A 222 -18.21 20.88 -18.49
CA ALA A 222 -17.04 21.13 -17.67
C ALA A 222 -16.33 19.80 -17.35
N ILE A 223 -15.01 19.83 -17.41
CA ILE A 223 -14.10 18.74 -17.08
C ILE A 223 -13.26 19.24 -15.90
N VAL A 224 -13.39 18.59 -14.76
CA VAL A 224 -12.64 18.91 -13.54
C VAL A 224 -11.63 17.81 -13.30
N LYS A 225 -10.34 18.15 -13.31
CA LYS A 225 -9.26 17.25 -12.94
C LYS A 225 -8.83 17.53 -11.51
N ALA A 226 -8.83 16.50 -10.68
CA ALA A 226 -8.46 16.60 -9.29
C ALA A 226 -7.72 15.35 -8.82
N ARG A 227 -6.78 15.55 -7.90
CA ARG A 227 -6.10 14.49 -7.17
C ARG A 227 -6.84 14.17 -5.90
N VAL A 228 -7.38 12.97 -5.77
CA VAL A 228 -8.18 12.56 -4.61
C VAL A 228 -7.64 11.26 -4.02
N PRO A 229 -7.51 11.16 -2.69
CA PRO A 229 -7.16 9.91 -2.05
C PRO A 229 -8.18 8.80 -2.34
N LEU A 230 -7.70 7.59 -2.66
CA LEU A 230 -8.56 6.44 -2.95
C LEU A 230 -9.51 6.12 -1.77
N ALA A 231 -9.08 6.39 -0.53
CA ALA A 231 -9.88 6.20 0.67
C ALA A 231 -11.21 6.95 0.67
N GLU A 232 -11.22 8.15 0.08
CA GLU A 232 -12.39 9.03 0.02
C GLU A 232 -13.23 8.81 -1.25
N MET A 233 -12.76 8.00 -2.20
CA MET A 233 -13.43 7.73 -3.47
C MET A 233 -14.46 6.58 -3.38
N PHE A 234 -14.56 5.91 -2.24
CA PHE A 234 -15.55 4.85 -2.05
C PHE A 234 -16.98 5.42 -2.10
N GLY A 235 -17.82 4.88 -2.99
CA GLY A 235 -19.19 5.35 -3.18
C GLY A 235 -19.34 6.61 -4.03
N TYR A 236 -18.24 7.16 -4.56
CA TYR A 236 -18.25 8.42 -5.32
C TYR A 236 -19.16 8.36 -6.57
N SER A 237 -19.36 7.17 -7.16
CA SER A 237 -20.27 6.98 -8.29
C SER A 237 -21.73 7.35 -7.97
N THR A 238 -22.21 7.07 -6.76
CA THR A 238 -23.56 7.42 -6.30
C THR A 238 -23.66 8.91 -5.99
N ASP A 239 -22.64 9.46 -5.33
CA ASP A 239 -22.61 10.87 -4.93
C ASP A 239 -22.55 11.81 -6.16
N VAL A 240 -21.66 11.53 -7.12
CA VAL A 240 -21.57 12.30 -8.37
C VAL A 240 -22.86 12.25 -9.17
N ARG A 241 -23.51 11.08 -9.24
CA ARG A 241 -24.81 10.96 -9.92
C ARG A 241 -25.89 11.76 -9.20
N THR A 242 -25.88 11.79 -7.87
CA THR A 242 -26.86 12.55 -7.09
C THR A 242 -26.68 14.06 -7.29
N ILE A 243 -25.44 14.55 -7.22
CA ILE A 243 -25.10 15.96 -7.40
C ILE A 243 -25.43 16.43 -8.83
N SER A 244 -25.11 15.61 -9.83
CA SER A 244 -25.27 15.97 -11.25
C SER A 244 -26.64 15.59 -11.85
N SER A 245 -27.59 15.11 -11.04
CA SER A 245 -28.85 14.52 -11.52
C SER A 245 -28.64 13.44 -12.60
N GLY A 246 -27.59 12.63 -12.44
CA GLY A 246 -27.21 11.51 -13.30
C GLY A 246 -26.49 11.89 -14.59
N ARG A 247 -26.06 13.14 -14.74
CA ARG A 247 -25.43 13.65 -15.98
C ARG A 247 -23.92 13.70 -15.95
N ALA A 248 -23.29 13.51 -14.80
CA ALA A 248 -21.84 13.48 -14.69
C ALA A 248 -21.29 12.07 -14.78
N SER A 249 -20.12 11.97 -15.41
CA SER A 249 -19.30 10.78 -15.47
C SER A 249 -17.94 11.09 -14.87
N TYR A 250 -17.31 10.12 -14.20
CA TYR A 250 -15.94 10.26 -13.71
C TYR A 250 -15.07 9.12 -14.21
N THR A 251 -13.78 9.39 -14.34
CA THR A 251 -12.73 8.40 -14.60
C THR A 251 -11.63 8.60 -13.56
N MET A 252 -10.98 7.52 -13.17
CA MET A 252 -9.91 7.54 -12.17
C MET A 252 -8.72 6.73 -12.65
N GLU A 253 -7.53 7.31 -12.57
CA GLU A 253 -6.26 6.65 -12.88
C GLU A 253 -5.30 6.77 -11.69
N PRO A 254 -4.45 5.75 -11.42
CA PRO A 254 -3.49 5.83 -10.33
C PRO A 254 -2.41 6.86 -10.65
N ALA A 255 -2.26 7.86 -9.78
CA ALA A 255 -1.35 8.98 -10.01
C ALA A 255 -0.03 8.81 -9.25
N SER A 256 -0.11 8.86 -7.92
CA SER A 256 1.06 8.84 -7.05
C SER A 256 0.69 8.45 -5.63
N PHE A 257 1.71 8.30 -4.78
CA PHE A 257 1.55 8.04 -3.36
C PHE A 257 1.93 9.30 -2.58
N ASP A 258 1.02 9.76 -1.72
CA ASP A 258 1.20 10.96 -0.91
C ASP A 258 1.08 10.66 0.59
N PRO A 259 1.75 11.47 1.43
CA PRO A 259 1.76 11.27 2.88
C PRO A 259 0.37 11.48 3.47
N VAL A 260 -0.04 10.53 4.29
CA VAL A 260 -1.31 10.55 5.01
C VAL A 260 -1.23 11.57 6.16
N PRO A 261 -2.24 12.43 6.35
CA PRO A 261 -2.34 13.29 7.53
C PRO A 261 -2.35 12.49 8.84
N GLN A 262 -1.67 13.01 9.88
CA GLN A 262 -1.46 12.32 11.15
C GLN A 262 -2.76 11.80 11.82
N ASN A 263 -3.86 12.56 11.68
CA ASN A 263 -5.18 12.16 12.21
C ASN A 263 -5.69 10.82 11.64
N ILE A 264 -5.39 10.52 10.37
CA ILE A 264 -5.84 9.30 9.69
C ILE A 264 -4.86 8.16 9.99
N VAL A 265 -3.57 8.46 10.13
CA VAL A 265 -2.55 7.47 10.54
C VAL A 265 -2.92 6.86 11.90
N GLU A 266 -3.31 7.67 12.88
CA GLU A 266 -3.74 7.18 14.20
C GLU A 266 -4.97 6.28 14.12
N ALA A 267 -5.93 6.61 13.25
CA ALA A 267 -7.12 5.79 13.04
C ALA A 267 -6.77 4.42 12.43
N ILE A 268 -5.90 4.38 11.42
CA ILE A 268 -5.45 3.15 10.76
C ILE A 268 -4.64 2.28 11.73
N CYS A 269 -3.72 2.88 12.49
CA CYS A 269 -2.95 2.18 13.51
C CYS A 269 -3.86 1.56 14.59
N LYS A 270 -4.91 2.28 15.00
CA LYS A 270 -5.89 1.79 15.98
C LYS A 270 -6.73 0.63 15.44
N GLU A 271 -7.12 0.68 14.16
CA GLU A 271 -7.89 -0.38 13.50
C GLU A 271 -7.08 -1.68 13.35
N ARG A 272 -5.78 -1.59 13.06
CA ARG A 272 -4.86 -2.75 13.03
C ARG A 272 -4.27 -3.14 14.38
N GLY A 273 -4.57 -2.42 15.47
CA GLY A 273 -4.05 -2.70 16.81
C GLY A 273 -2.53 -2.51 16.96
N THR A 274 -1.91 -1.71 16.10
CA THR A 274 -0.46 -1.42 16.17
C THR A 274 -0.25 -0.11 16.93
N ILE A 275 0.57 -0.16 17.98
CA ILE A 275 0.82 0.98 18.86
C ILE A 275 1.71 1.97 18.12
N VAL A 276 1.22 3.19 17.93
CA VAL A 276 2.01 4.33 17.45
C VAL A 276 3.22 4.46 18.38
N ALA A 277 4.42 4.18 17.88
CA ALA A 277 5.63 4.53 18.61
C ALA A 277 5.73 6.06 18.59
N ALA A 278 5.33 6.66 19.71
CA ALA A 278 5.45 8.08 20.01
C ALA A 278 6.93 8.53 20.02
#